data_AF-A0A938MI21-F1
#
_entry.id   AF-A0A938MI21-F1
#
_cell.length_a   1.000
_cell.length_b   1.000
_cell.length_c   1.000
_cell.angle_alpha   90.00
_cell.angle_beta   90.00
_cell.angle_gamma   90.00
#
_symmetry.space_group_name_H-M   'P 1'
#
loop_
_entity.id
_entity.type
_entity.pdbx_description
1 polymer ?
#
loop_
_entity_poly.entity_id
_entity_poly.type
_entity_poly.pdbx_seq_one_letter_code
_entity_poly.pdbx_strand_id
1 'polypeptide(L)'
;SAQKVSSFIRGMTPWPGAFAFLPMRPGAPPLRILITKATTREQAQDAAQPGLVTAASGGTLAAQALDGQVVIVRLKPAGGREMTAAEFLRGHKLAPGSRFTGPEPPE
;
A
#
# COMPACT_ATOMS: atom_id res chain seq x y z
N SER A 1 10.72 5.57 -7.44
CA SER A 1 9.94 6.81 -7.33
C SER A 1 8.46 6.50 -7.18
N ALA A 2 7.68 7.42 -6.61
CA ALA A 2 6.23 7.32 -6.51
C ALA A 2 5.61 7.13 -7.91
N GLN A 3 6.11 7.87 -8.91
CA GLN A 3 5.62 7.77 -10.29
C GLN A 3 5.90 6.39 -10.91
N LYS A 4 7.10 5.81 -10.70
CA LYS A 4 7.41 4.46 -11.17
C LYS A 4 6.48 3.43 -10.54
N VAL A 5 6.18 3.54 -9.24
CA VAL A 5 5.24 2.64 -8.55
C VAL A 5 3.83 2.77 -9.13
N SER A 6 3.33 4.00 -9.33
CA SER A 6 2.00 4.23 -9.92
C SER A 6 1.91 3.70 -11.36
N SER A 7 2.95 3.91 -12.18
CA SER A 7 3.03 3.34 -13.53
C SER A 7 3.10 1.81 -13.53
N PHE A 8 3.83 1.21 -12.60
CA PHE A 8 3.88 -0.23 -12.42
C PHE A 8 2.51 -0.80 -12.06
N ILE A 9 1.80 -0.21 -11.10
CA ILE A 9 0.44 -0.62 -10.72
C ILE A 9 -0.49 -0.59 -11.93
N ARG A 10 -0.43 0.48 -12.74
CA ARG A 10 -1.21 0.57 -13.98
C ARG A 10 -0.84 -0.52 -14.99
N GLY A 11 0.45 -0.75 -15.22
CA GLY A 11 0.93 -1.77 -16.16
C GLY A 11 0.61 -3.20 -15.74
N MET A 12 0.43 -3.45 -14.45
CA MET A 12 0.06 -4.77 -13.91
C MET A 12 -1.46 -4.95 -13.76
N THR A 13 -2.28 -3.95 -14.09
CA THR A 13 -3.74 -4.00 -13.91
C THR A 13 -4.43 -4.14 -15.28
N PRO A 14 -5.38 -5.10 -15.47
CA PRO A 14 -5.96 -5.98 -14.45
C PRO A 14 -5.14 -7.24 -14.14
N TRP A 15 -4.21 -7.63 -15.02
CA TRP A 15 -3.37 -8.82 -14.88
C TRP A 15 -1.93 -8.49 -15.26
N PRO A 16 -0.89 -9.05 -14.58
CA PRO A 16 -0.91 -10.08 -13.53
C PRO A 16 -1.22 -9.57 -12.11
N GLY A 17 -1.28 -8.26 -11.92
CA GLY A 17 -1.62 -7.59 -10.68
C GLY A 17 -0.42 -7.18 -9.84
N ALA A 18 -0.40 -5.93 -9.36
CA ALA A 18 0.62 -5.44 -8.43
C ALA A 18 0.20 -5.75 -6.99
N PHE A 19 0.96 -6.58 -6.29
CA PHE A 19 0.66 -6.93 -4.90
C PHE A 19 1.79 -6.56 -3.95
N ALA A 20 1.42 -6.38 -2.68
CA ALA A 20 2.32 -6.14 -1.57
C ALA A 20 1.80 -6.86 -0.33
N PHE A 21 2.64 -6.98 0.69
CA PHE A 21 2.29 -7.54 1.98
C PHE A 21 2.22 -6.45 3.04
N LEU A 22 1.25 -6.55 3.95
CA LEU A 22 1.03 -5.57 5.00
C LEU A 22 0.83 -6.27 6.35
N PRO A 23 1.65 -5.97 7.38
CA PRO A 23 1.45 -6.54 8.71
C PRO A 23 0.20 -5.93 9.35
N MET A 24 -0.76 -6.80 9.69
CA MET A 24 -2.06 -6.38 10.25
C MET A 24 -2.13 -6.50 11.77
N ARG A 25 -1.51 -7.54 12.33
CA ARG A 25 -1.49 -7.82 13.76
C ARG A 25 -0.11 -8.34 14.16
N PRO A 26 0.40 -7.99 15.35
CA PRO A 26 1.63 -8.59 15.86
C PRO A 26 1.51 -10.12 15.91
N GLY A 27 2.53 -10.83 15.43
CA GLY A 27 2.60 -12.30 15.43
C GLY A 27 1.73 -13.02 14.40
N ALA A 28 0.97 -12.31 13.55
CA ALA A 28 0.21 -12.90 12.45
C ALA A 28 0.96 -12.77 11.12
N PRO A 29 0.76 -13.69 10.15
CA PRO A 29 1.31 -13.53 8.81
C PRO A 29 0.78 -12.24 8.16
N PRO A 30 1.60 -11.55 7.36
CA PRO A 30 1.19 -10.31 6.73
C PRO A 30 0.09 -10.58 5.69
N LEU A 31 -0.87 -9.66 5.61
CA LEU A 31 -1.95 -9.74 4.64
C LEU A 31 -1.43 -9.36 3.26
N ARG A 32 -1.60 -10.26 2.29
CA ARG A 32 -1.36 -9.93 0.88
C ARG A 32 -2.48 -9.02 0.37
N ILE A 33 -2.10 -7.91 -0.25
CA ILE A 33 -3.00 -6.92 -0.82
C ILE A 33 -2.62 -6.69 -2.27
N LEU A 34 -3.60 -6.83 -3.17
CA LEU A 34 -3.50 -6.43 -4.56
C LEU A 34 -3.86 -4.95 -4.67
N ILE A 35 -2.98 -4.11 -5.19
CA ILE A 35 -3.24 -2.69 -5.42
C ILE A 35 -3.67 -2.55 -6.88
N THR A 36 -4.92 -2.12 -7.09
CA THR A 36 -5.51 -2.03 -8.44
C THR A 36 -5.62 -0.59 -8.93
N LYS A 37 -5.60 0.39 -8.01
CA LYS A 37 -5.54 1.81 -8.37
C LYS A 37 -4.77 2.60 -7.32
N ALA A 38 -3.80 3.38 -7.77
CA ALA A 38 -3.07 4.32 -6.93
C ALA A 38 -2.74 5.61 -7.69
N THR A 39 -2.66 6.72 -6.97
CA THR A 39 -2.20 8.02 -7.45
C THR A 39 -0.91 8.42 -6.73
N THR A 40 -0.23 9.43 -7.23
CA THR A 40 0.96 9.99 -6.59
C THR A 40 0.60 11.31 -5.91
N ARG A 41 1.34 11.63 -4.86
CA ARG A 41 1.30 12.93 -4.20
C ARG A 41 2.72 13.43 -4.02
N GLU A 42 2.96 14.66 -4.43
CA GLU A 42 4.18 15.37 -4.06
C GLU A 42 4.10 15.72 -2.57
N GLN A 43 5.10 15.27 -1.84
CA GLN A 43 5.35 15.65 -0.46
C GLN A 43 6.83 15.94 -0.39
N ALA A 44 7.23 16.92 0.44
CA ALA A 44 8.64 17.11 0.78
C ALA A 44 9.23 15.74 1.12
N GLN A 45 10.49 15.49 0.72
CA GLN A 45 11.18 14.27 1.08
C GLN A 45 11.27 14.20 2.61
N ASP A 46 10.25 13.62 3.25
CA ASP A 46 10.36 13.12 4.60
C ASP A 46 11.41 12.03 4.55
N ALA A 47 12.31 11.99 5.53
CA ALA A 47 13.32 10.94 5.69
C ALA A 47 12.70 9.56 6.00
N ALA A 48 11.41 9.39 5.74
CA ALA A 48 10.66 8.16 5.89
C ALA A 48 11.14 7.10 4.89
N GLN A 49 11.23 5.86 5.36
CA GLN A 49 11.71 4.75 4.55
C GLN A 49 10.68 4.35 3.48
N PRO A 50 11.11 4.00 2.25
CA PRO A 50 10.20 3.52 1.21
C PRO A 50 9.35 2.33 1.67
N GLY A 51 8.04 2.40 1.41
CA GLY A 51 7.03 1.44 1.83
C GLY A 51 6.38 1.79 3.17
N LEU A 52 6.91 2.73 3.95
CA LEU A 52 6.29 3.15 5.21
C LEU A 52 4.90 3.72 4.95
N VAL A 53 3.89 3.28 5.71
CA VAL A 53 2.55 3.84 5.64
C VAL A 53 2.56 5.20 6.34
N THR A 54 2.39 6.27 5.56
CA THR A 54 2.42 7.66 6.05
C THR A 54 1.02 8.19 6.38
N ALA A 55 -0.03 7.57 5.83
CA ALA A 55 -1.41 7.86 6.19
C ALA A 55 -2.25 6.57 6.14
N ALA A 56 -3.09 6.35 7.16
CA ALA A 56 -4.01 5.22 7.26
C ALA A 56 -5.33 5.60 7.96
N SER A 57 -5.74 6.87 7.84
CA SER A 57 -6.90 7.44 8.54
C SER A 57 -7.71 8.33 7.61
N GLY A 58 -8.95 8.65 7.99
CA GLY A 58 -9.80 9.55 7.20
C GLY A 58 -10.16 9.01 5.81
N GLY A 59 -10.02 7.69 5.59
CA GLY A 59 -10.23 7.05 4.30
C GLY A 59 -9.05 7.15 3.33
N THR A 60 -7.93 7.73 3.76
CA THR A 60 -6.69 7.80 2.96
C THR A 60 -5.70 6.75 3.42
N LEU A 61 -5.20 5.97 2.46
CA LEU A 61 -4.07 5.06 2.64
C LEU A 61 -2.93 5.52 1.74
N ALA A 62 -1.82 5.95 2.33
CA ALA A 62 -0.65 6.43 1.60
C ALA A 62 0.62 5.76 2.11
N ALA A 63 1.56 5.52 1.20
CA ALA A 63 2.86 4.96 1.51
C ALA A 63 3.98 5.83 0.92
N GLN A 64 5.09 5.93 1.65
CA GLN A 64 6.29 6.63 1.22
C GLN A 64 6.95 5.88 0.06
N ALA A 65 7.39 6.61 -0.96
CA ALA A 65 8.33 6.17 -1.98
C ALA A 65 9.61 6.99 -1.89
N LEU A 66 10.60 6.69 -2.74
CA LEU A 66 11.92 7.37 -2.72
C LEU A 66 11.86 8.90 -2.86
N ASP A 67 10.86 9.43 -3.57
CA ASP A 67 10.79 10.84 -3.99
C ASP A 67 9.38 11.44 -3.84
N GLY A 68 8.50 10.81 -3.06
CA GLY A 68 7.13 11.26 -2.87
C GLY A 68 6.26 10.16 -2.28
N GLN A 69 4.95 10.27 -2.41
CA GLN A 69 4.02 9.29 -1.86
C GLN A 69 3.15 8.62 -2.92
N VAL A 70 2.81 7.37 -2.63
CA VAL A 70 1.82 6.59 -3.38
C VAL A 70 0.56 6.53 -2.54
N VAL A 71 -0.52 7.14 -3.04
CA VAL A 71 -1.83 7.11 -2.42
C VAL A 71 -2.63 5.97 -3.03
N ILE A 72 -2.96 4.98 -2.21
CA ILE A 72 -3.74 3.81 -2.62
C ILE A 72 -5.21 4.20 -2.64
N VAL A 73 -5.87 4.00 -3.78
CA VAL A 73 -7.27 4.36 -4.00
C VAL A 73 -8.15 3.12 -3.93
N ARG A 74 -7.76 2.05 -4.64
CA ARG A 74 -8.48 0.78 -4.67
C ARG A 74 -7.51 -0.38 -4.48
N LEU A 75 -7.95 -1.37 -3.72
CA LEU A 75 -7.17 -2.54 -3.36
C LEU A 75 -8.10 -3.75 -3.16
N LYS A 76 -7.52 -4.96 -3.23
CA LYS A 76 -8.18 -6.21 -2.93
C LYS A 76 -7.32 -7.01 -1.94
N PRO A 77 -7.76 -7.19 -0.69
CA PRO A 77 -7.09 -8.09 0.24
C PRO A 77 -7.24 -9.55 -0.23
N ALA A 78 -6.29 -10.41 0.11
CA ALA A 78 -6.37 -11.83 -0.19
C ALA A 78 -7.68 -12.45 0.34
N GLY A 79 -8.38 -13.22 -0.51
CA GLY A 79 -9.68 -13.81 -0.18
C GLY A 79 -10.87 -12.84 -0.16
N GLY A 80 -10.66 -11.53 -0.35
CA GLY A 80 -11.71 -10.52 -0.34
C GLY A 80 -12.11 -10.01 -1.72
N ARG A 81 -13.13 -9.14 -1.76
CA ARG A 81 -13.49 -8.35 -2.95
C ARG A 81 -12.60 -7.11 -3.08
N GLU A 82 -12.55 -6.55 -4.30
CA GLU A 82 -11.97 -5.23 -4.50
C GLU A 82 -12.79 -4.17 -3.75
N MET A 83 -12.09 -3.24 -3.11
CA MET A 83 -12.67 -2.19 -2.27
C MET A 83 -11.81 -0.92 -2.30
N THR A 84 -12.38 0.18 -1.84
CA THR A 84 -11.67 1.43 -1.64
C THR A 84 -10.74 1.35 -0.43
N ALA A 85 -9.70 2.20 -0.38
CA ALA A 85 -8.86 2.35 0.80
C ALA A 85 -9.68 2.68 2.06
N ALA A 86 -10.72 3.51 1.93
CA ALA A 86 -11.60 3.84 3.05
C ALA A 86 -12.39 2.64 3.58
N GLU A 87 -12.96 1.80 2.70
CA GLU A 87 -13.60 0.55 3.11
C GLU A 87 -12.62 -0.40 3.78
N PHE A 88 -11.41 -0.52 3.23
CA PHE A 88 -10.36 -1.36 3.80
C PHE A 88 -10.04 -0.94 5.24
N LEU A 89 -9.77 0.35 5.46
CA LEU A 89 -9.38 0.90 6.77
C LEU A 89 -10.49 0.81 7.84
N ARG A 90 -11.77 0.72 7.44
CA ARG A 90 -12.88 0.49 8.40
C ARG A 90 -12.84 -0.91 9.00
N GLY A 91 -12.47 -1.92 8.22
CA GLY A 91 -12.35 -3.30 8.69
C GLY A 91 -10.95 -3.67 9.20
N HIS A 92 -9.94 -2.88 8.82
CA HIS A 92 -8.54 -3.20 9.03
C HIS A 92 -7.79 -2.02 9.65
N LYS A 93 -7.48 -2.11 10.94
CA LYS A 93 -6.63 -1.12 11.61
C LYS A 93 -5.16 -1.44 11.35
N LEU A 94 -4.43 -0.44 10.85
CA LEU A 94 -2.99 -0.53 10.68
C LEU A 94 -2.28 -0.02 11.93
N ALA A 95 -1.19 -0.67 12.30
CA ALA A 95 -0.35 -0.20 13.39
C ALA A 95 0.46 1.02 12.93
N PRO A 96 0.75 1.97 13.83
CA PRO A 96 1.76 2.98 13.57
C PRO A 96 3.08 2.32 13.14
N GLY A 97 3.72 2.83 12.09
CA GLY A 97 4.95 2.25 11.55
C GLY A 97 4.76 1.03 10.63
N SER A 98 3.53 0.62 10.32
CA SER A 98 3.28 -0.40 9.30
C SER A 98 3.98 -0.06 7.99
N ARG A 99 4.55 -1.07 7.34
CA ARG A 99 5.29 -0.94 6.08
C ARG A 99 4.79 -1.95 5.06
N PHE A 100 4.60 -1.50 3.83
CA PHE A 100 4.42 -2.40 2.68
C PHE A 100 5.75 -3.08 2.35
N THR A 101 5.72 -4.40 2.30
CA THR A 101 6.87 -5.21 1.84
C THR A 101 6.56 -5.87 0.50
N GLY A 102 7.62 -6.07 -0.28
CA GLY A 102 7.55 -6.80 -1.54
C GLY A 102 7.40 -8.31 -1.34
N PRO A 103 7.38 -9.09 -2.43
CA PRO A 103 7.31 -10.55 -2.40
C PRO A 103 8.55 -11.26 -1.85
N GLU A 104 9.60 -10.51 -1.50
CA GLU A 104 10.81 -11.07 -0.93
C GLU A 104 10.65 -11.22 0.60
N PRO A 105 10.90 -12.41 1.17
CA PRO A 105 10.99 -12.56 2.62
C PRO A 105 12.15 -11.68 3.14
N PRO A 106 12.06 -11.12 4.36
CA PRO A 106 13.28 -10.71 5.03
C PRO A 106 14.16 -11.96 5.22
N GLU A 107 15.42 -11.92 4.74
CA GLU A 107 16.47 -12.88 5.14
C GLU A 107 16.60 -12.95 6.68
#